data_AF-A0A9D2ES09-F1
#
_entry.id   AF-A0A9D2ES09-F1
#
_cell.length_a   1.000
_cell.length_b   1.000
_cell.length_c   1.000
_cell.angle_alpha   90.00
_cell.angle_beta   90.00
_cell.angle_gamma   90.00
#
_symmetry.space_group_name_H-M   'P 1'
#
loop_
_entity.id
_entity.type
_entity.pdbx_description
1 polymer ?
#
loop_
_entity_poly.entity_id
_entity_poly.type
_entity_poly.pdbx_seq_one_letter_code
_entity_poly.pdbx_strand_id
1 'polypeptide(L)'
;MKRIPDFCRSLALAGAAGMLLAVLAGCSTLPQSAGESVSSSTAESTASTQETAAAEEVASPEESLPDPDGAAVFTYEQCQAAALRAQEYWSADMITGPAIYRYAVAENVAASVVSYETCIYNERLLTLTSFGEEGERPLDRIYAGTDILVEVHFYVEYEPEINYQGPQYGDGLNAVYVLVPVDTTQPCEVISGWYSDQNGESMFRPEQTVVAEGLTLYQSRMLLHQCQAMAAAGVREFTSPADWTEEELYRYLYFRGQDFGFAEETWQNNRLAIDNGNLLLTIDFTAEDDWYGNQRFLSAEWPGFALENLEKYIAGLDRGAVPGYDGKNTVWQFQWEGDTLVASMSNESGYAVQEYRFQVYEGFAPWNGRAYCVGGQPLN
;
A
#
# COMPACT_ATOMS: atom_id res chain seq x y z
N MET A 1 37.77 -3.17 35.47
CA MET A 1 38.57 -2.13 36.18
C MET A 1 39.83 -1.91 35.35
N LYS A 2 40.19 -0.76 34.78
CA LYS A 2 40.01 0.65 35.12
C LYS A 2 39.74 1.50 33.87
N ARG A 3 39.10 2.64 34.10
CA ARG A 3 38.62 3.68 33.18
C ARG A 3 39.66 4.82 33.02
N ILE A 4 39.76 5.35 31.78
CA ILE A 4 39.74 6.78 31.34
C ILE A 4 40.97 7.68 31.73
N PRO A 5 41.29 8.86 31.10
CA PRO A 5 40.94 9.52 29.80
C PRO A 5 42.17 10.06 28.99
N ASP A 6 41.93 10.61 27.78
CA ASP A 6 42.20 12.03 27.39
C ASP A 6 42.06 12.19 25.86
N PHE A 7 41.05 12.88 25.32
CA PHE A 7 40.86 14.34 25.12
C PHE A 7 41.78 15.02 24.06
N CYS A 8 41.13 15.79 23.18
CA CYS A 8 41.60 16.86 22.28
C CYS A 8 42.07 16.55 20.83
N ARG A 9 41.20 16.89 19.85
CA ARG A 9 41.36 17.95 18.79
C ARG A 9 40.20 17.80 17.78
N SER A 10 39.14 18.63 17.76
CA SER A 10 39.03 20.03 17.28
C SER A 10 39.32 20.22 15.78
N LEU A 11 38.28 20.54 14.98
CA LEU A 11 38.13 21.61 13.96
C LEU A 11 36.88 21.29 13.11
N ALA A 12 35.75 22.04 13.13
CA ALA A 12 35.47 23.42 12.70
C ALA A 12 35.06 23.54 11.21
N LEU A 13 33.86 24.10 10.96
CA LEU A 13 33.37 24.94 9.82
C LEU A 13 31.86 24.71 9.64
N ALA A 14 30.88 25.57 9.99
CA ALA A 14 30.62 26.99 9.74
C ALA A 14 29.81 27.29 8.45
N GLY A 15 28.61 27.87 8.65
CA GLY A 15 27.89 28.78 7.73
C GLY A 15 27.19 28.14 6.53
N ALA A 16 26.04 28.60 6.02
CA ALA A 16 25.23 29.78 6.28
C ALA A 16 23.82 29.58 5.70
N ALA A 17 22.83 30.26 6.30
CA ALA A 17 21.47 30.43 5.77
C ALA A 17 21.45 31.47 4.63
N GLY A 18 20.48 31.36 3.72
CA GLY A 18 20.18 32.38 2.72
C GLY A 18 18.87 32.11 1.97
N MET A 19 17.87 32.95 2.24
CA MET A 19 16.52 33.01 1.68
C MET A 19 16.46 33.16 0.15
N LEU A 20 15.34 32.75 -0.46
CA LEU A 20 14.65 33.61 -1.44
C LEU A 20 13.16 33.24 -1.56
N LEU A 21 12.32 34.27 -1.50
CA LEU A 21 10.87 34.26 -1.64
C LEU A 21 10.50 35.25 -2.74
N ALA A 22 9.40 34.95 -3.44
CA ALA A 22 8.59 35.77 -4.37
C ALA A 22 8.99 35.77 -5.87
N VAL A 23 8.03 35.45 -6.75
CA VAL A 23 7.12 36.41 -7.43
C VAL A 23 6.12 35.65 -8.33
N LEU A 24 4.83 36.00 -8.23
CA LEU A 24 3.74 35.70 -9.17
C LEU A 24 3.81 36.64 -10.39
N ALA A 25 3.66 36.14 -11.62
CA ALA A 25 2.90 36.76 -12.72
C ALA A 25 3.09 36.04 -14.07
N GLY A 26 1.96 35.63 -14.68
CA GLY A 26 1.65 35.97 -16.07
C GLY A 26 2.11 35.04 -17.20
N CYS A 27 1.20 34.92 -18.17
CA CYS A 27 1.38 34.52 -19.58
C CYS A 27 1.27 33.02 -19.92
N SER A 28 0.01 32.66 -20.18
CA SER A 28 -0.45 31.87 -21.31
C SER A 28 0.44 31.89 -22.56
N THR A 29 0.62 30.71 -23.18
CA THR A 29 0.38 30.35 -24.60
C THR A 29 1.12 29.03 -24.90
N LEU A 30 0.45 28.02 -25.45
CA LEU A 30 0.44 27.62 -26.88
C LEU A 30 -0.33 26.27 -27.00
N PRO A 31 -0.74 25.80 -28.19
CA PRO A 31 -1.44 26.44 -29.31
C PRO A 31 -2.74 25.69 -29.72
N GLN A 32 -3.59 26.36 -30.52
CA GLN A 32 -4.78 25.82 -31.20
C GLN A 32 -4.46 24.98 -32.44
N SER A 33 -5.28 23.95 -32.71
CA SER A 33 -5.94 23.63 -34.00
C SER A 33 -6.85 22.41 -33.81
N ALA A 34 -8.01 22.18 -34.43
CA ALA A 34 -8.97 22.93 -35.25
C ALA A 34 -10.16 21.97 -35.53
N GLY A 35 -11.37 22.50 -35.77
CA GLY A 35 -12.56 21.76 -36.23
C GLY A 35 -13.86 22.20 -35.55
N GLU A 36 -14.43 23.37 -35.90
CA GLU A 36 -15.67 23.56 -36.72
C GLU A 36 -16.98 23.20 -35.97
N SER A 37 -17.70 24.18 -35.39
CA SER A 37 -18.87 24.94 -35.94
C SER A 37 -20.12 24.07 -36.16
N VAL A 38 -21.32 24.32 -35.62
CA VAL A 38 -22.32 25.40 -35.82
C VAL A 38 -23.44 25.10 -34.77
N SER A 39 -24.06 26.00 -34.01
CA SER A 39 -25.09 26.96 -34.43
C SER A 39 -25.56 27.84 -33.26
N SER A 40 -25.98 29.05 -33.61
CA SER A 40 -26.38 30.18 -32.79
C SER A 40 -27.88 30.23 -32.44
N SER A 41 -28.22 30.86 -31.31
CA SER A 41 -29.31 31.85 -31.25
C SER A 41 -29.10 32.89 -30.15
N THR A 42 -28.83 34.12 -30.59
CA THR A 42 -29.03 35.46 -29.97
C THR A 42 -30.50 35.63 -29.52
N ALA A 43 -30.99 36.52 -28.65
CA ALA A 43 -30.57 37.80 -28.06
C ALA A 43 -31.37 37.95 -26.72
N GLU A 44 -31.11 38.86 -25.78
CA GLU A 44 -31.20 40.31 -25.91
C GLU A 44 -30.63 40.99 -24.64
N SER A 45 -30.01 42.14 -24.86
CA SER A 45 -29.41 43.01 -23.85
C SER A 45 -30.40 44.11 -23.49
N THR A 46 -30.51 44.46 -22.20
CA THR A 46 -30.83 45.83 -21.79
C THR A 46 -29.88 46.26 -20.67
N ALA A 47 -29.35 47.46 -20.80
CA ALA A 47 -28.25 48.00 -20.02
C ALA A 47 -28.72 49.03 -18.98
N SER A 48 -27.85 49.19 -17.98
CA SER A 48 -27.60 50.36 -17.13
C SER A 48 -28.63 50.71 -16.04
N THR A 49 -28.18 50.69 -14.79
CA THR A 49 -27.87 51.94 -14.08
C THR A 49 -26.83 51.67 -12.99
N GLN A 50 -25.82 52.54 -12.91
CA GLN A 50 -24.76 52.55 -11.93
C GLN A 50 -25.20 53.50 -10.81
N GLU A 51 -25.36 52.99 -9.58
CA GLU A 51 -25.43 53.80 -8.37
C GLU A 51 -24.37 53.31 -7.40
N THR A 52 -23.36 54.14 -7.20
CA THR A 52 -22.36 54.03 -6.14
C THR A 52 -23.03 54.29 -4.79
N ALA A 53 -23.13 53.26 -3.96
CA ALA A 53 -23.40 53.38 -2.53
C ALA A 53 -22.43 52.47 -1.77
N ALA A 54 -21.76 53.09 -0.80
CA ALA A 54 -20.97 52.59 0.33
C ALA A 54 -20.42 51.15 0.28
N ALA A 55 -19.10 51.04 0.49
CA ALA A 55 -18.45 49.80 0.90
C ALA A 55 -19.13 49.25 2.16
N GLU A 56 -19.98 48.23 1.99
CA GLU A 56 -20.31 47.30 3.05
C GLU A 56 -19.06 46.45 3.30
N GLU A 57 -18.55 46.59 4.51
CA GLU A 57 -17.62 45.68 5.14
C GLU A 57 -18.19 44.27 4.97
N VAL A 58 -17.52 43.44 4.16
CA VAL A 58 -17.83 42.02 4.07
C VAL A 58 -17.47 41.44 5.43
N ALA A 59 -18.45 41.37 6.34
CA ALA A 59 -18.32 40.58 7.54
C ALA A 59 -18.17 39.13 7.10
N SER A 60 -16.96 38.58 7.24
CA SER A 60 -16.76 37.14 7.24
C SER A 60 -17.63 36.56 8.35
N PRO A 61 -18.57 35.65 8.08
CA PRO A 61 -19.20 34.87 9.13
C PRO A 61 -18.18 33.79 9.55
N GLU A 62 -17.14 34.20 10.29
CA GLU A 62 -16.56 33.27 11.25
C GLU A 62 -17.57 33.19 12.39
N GLU A 63 -18.55 32.33 12.23
CA GLU A 63 -19.41 31.92 13.32
C GLU A 63 -18.49 31.32 14.39
N SER A 64 -18.42 31.98 15.55
CA SER A 64 -17.57 31.52 16.64
C SER A 64 -18.03 30.13 17.07
N LEU A 65 -17.14 29.14 16.96
CA LEU A 65 -17.41 27.76 17.37
C LEU A 65 -18.03 27.71 18.78
N PRO A 66 -18.96 26.78 19.05
CA PRO A 66 -19.54 26.60 20.39
C PRO A 66 -18.48 26.45 21.50
N ASP A 67 -18.80 27.00 22.68
CA ASP A 67 -17.93 26.91 23.86
C ASP A 67 -17.75 25.44 24.27
N PRO A 68 -16.51 24.93 24.42
CA PRO A 68 -16.26 23.55 24.83
C PRO A 68 -16.91 23.18 26.17
N ASP A 69 -17.14 24.13 27.08
CA ASP A 69 -17.83 23.88 28.36
C ASP A 69 -19.30 23.44 28.17
N GLY A 70 -19.89 23.74 26.99
CA GLY A 70 -21.25 23.34 26.62
C GLY A 70 -21.34 21.98 25.93
N ALA A 71 -20.21 21.35 25.59
CA ALA A 71 -20.19 20.06 24.90
C ALA A 71 -20.66 18.91 25.80
N ALA A 72 -21.23 17.87 25.19
CA ALA A 72 -21.61 16.66 25.90
C ALA A 72 -20.42 16.00 26.60
N VAL A 73 -20.62 15.57 27.85
CA VAL A 73 -19.64 14.85 28.66
C VAL A 73 -20.10 13.42 28.86
N PHE A 74 -19.23 12.47 28.57
CA PHE A 74 -19.50 11.04 28.66
C PHE A 74 -18.92 10.42 29.92
N THR A 75 -19.57 9.38 30.44
CA THR A 75 -19.01 8.59 31.54
C THR A 75 -17.82 7.76 31.05
N TYR A 76 -17.00 7.30 32.00
CA TYR A 76 -15.92 6.38 31.69
C TYR A 76 -16.43 5.10 30.99
N GLU A 77 -17.56 4.54 31.42
CA GLU A 77 -18.11 3.35 30.76
C GLU A 77 -18.56 3.62 29.32
N GLN A 78 -19.14 4.80 29.06
CA GLN A 78 -19.53 5.19 27.70
C GLN A 78 -18.30 5.34 26.79
N CYS A 79 -17.24 5.99 27.28
CA CYS A 79 -15.98 6.11 26.53
C CYS A 79 -15.34 4.75 26.26
N GLN A 80 -15.34 3.84 27.25
CA GLN A 80 -14.78 2.50 27.09
C GLN A 80 -15.59 1.67 26.08
N ALA A 81 -16.92 1.73 26.14
CA ALA A 81 -17.79 1.04 25.19
C ALA A 81 -17.63 1.58 23.76
N ALA A 82 -17.49 2.90 23.59
CA ALA A 82 -17.26 3.51 22.30
C ALA A 82 -15.89 3.10 21.72
N ALA A 83 -14.83 3.15 22.53
CA ALA A 83 -13.50 2.71 22.12
C ALA A 83 -13.50 1.24 21.67
N LEU A 84 -14.16 0.35 22.41
CA LEU A 84 -14.26 -1.06 22.02
C LEU A 84 -15.04 -1.24 20.71
N ARG A 85 -16.18 -0.57 20.55
CA ARG A 85 -16.97 -0.63 19.29
C ARG A 85 -16.18 -0.12 18.09
N ALA A 86 -15.41 0.95 18.25
CA ALA A 86 -14.55 1.46 17.18
C ALA A 86 -13.44 0.45 16.81
N GLN A 87 -12.82 -0.20 17.80
CA GLN A 87 -11.81 -1.24 17.55
C GLN A 87 -12.40 -2.44 16.80
N GLU A 88 -13.55 -2.94 17.25
CA GLU A 88 -14.25 -4.07 16.63
C GLU A 88 -14.68 -3.72 15.20
N TYR A 89 -15.24 -2.52 15.01
CA TYR A 89 -15.63 -2.02 13.69
C TYR A 89 -14.43 -1.92 12.76
N TRP A 90 -13.35 -1.26 13.19
CA TRP A 90 -12.15 -1.10 12.36
C TRP A 90 -11.47 -2.43 12.04
N SER A 91 -11.39 -3.32 13.02
CA SER A 91 -10.82 -4.66 12.82
C SER A 91 -11.63 -5.47 11.80
N ALA A 92 -12.96 -5.38 11.84
CA ALA A 92 -13.81 -6.02 10.84
C ALA A 92 -13.62 -5.39 9.45
N ASP A 93 -13.53 -4.06 9.37
CA ASP A 93 -13.37 -3.34 8.11
C ASP A 93 -12.05 -3.70 7.39
N MET A 94 -10.97 -3.84 8.16
CA MET A 94 -9.64 -4.24 7.64
C MET A 94 -9.60 -5.68 7.10
N ILE A 95 -10.50 -6.57 7.53
CA ILE A 95 -10.49 -7.99 7.14
C ILE A 95 -11.50 -8.27 6.03
N THR A 96 -12.70 -7.68 6.11
CA THR A 96 -13.81 -8.00 5.20
C THR A 96 -14.53 -6.77 4.63
N GLY A 97 -14.17 -5.57 5.06
CA GLY A 97 -14.81 -4.32 4.64
C GLY A 97 -14.05 -3.57 3.54
N PRO A 98 -14.44 -2.33 3.24
CA PRO A 98 -13.82 -1.50 2.21
C PRO A 98 -12.36 -1.12 2.50
N ALA A 99 -11.94 -1.08 3.77
CA ALA A 99 -10.53 -0.90 4.13
C ALA A 99 -9.70 -2.20 4.04
N ILE A 100 -10.21 -3.25 3.38
CA ILE A 100 -9.40 -4.45 3.10
C ILE A 100 -8.20 -4.09 2.22
N TYR A 101 -7.05 -3.87 2.84
CA TYR A 101 -5.79 -3.81 2.14
C TYR A 101 -5.29 -5.24 2.02
N ARG A 102 -5.43 -5.80 0.82
CA ARG A 102 -4.90 -7.14 0.55
C ARG A 102 -3.42 -7.15 0.94
N TYR A 103 -3.01 -8.18 1.68
CA TYR A 103 -1.62 -8.40 2.07
C TYR A 103 -1.04 -7.41 3.09
N ALA A 104 -1.90 -6.64 3.77
CA ALA A 104 -1.56 -5.91 4.98
C ALA A 104 -1.98 -6.74 6.20
N VAL A 105 -1.07 -6.98 7.15
CA VAL A 105 -1.47 -7.53 8.45
C VAL A 105 -1.75 -6.39 9.41
N ALA A 106 -3.01 -6.26 9.85
CA ALA A 106 -3.43 -5.29 10.83
C ALA A 106 -3.41 -5.90 12.25
N GLU A 107 -2.58 -5.37 13.15
CA GLU A 107 -2.48 -5.85 14.53
C GLU A 107 -2.42 -4.71 15.55
N ASN A 108 -2.68 -5.05 16.82
CA ASN A 108 -2.59 -4.16 17.99
C ASN A 108 -3.43 -2.90 17.84
N VAL A 109 -4.73 -3.11 17.74
CA VAL A 109 -5.71 -2.03 17.67
C VAL A 109 -5.91 -1.43 19.05
N ALA A 110 -5.44 -0.20 19.25
CA ALA A 110 -5.70 0.58 20.46
C ALA A 110 -6.64 1.73 20.10
N ALA A 111 -7.55 2.11 20.98
CA ALA A 111 -8.44 3.22 20.71
C ALA A 111 -8.59 4.15 21.89
N SER A 112 -8.74 5.44 21.59
CA SER A 112 -8.92 6.49 22.59
C SER A 112 -10.00 7.47 22.14
N VAL A 113 -10.81 7.94 23.09
CA VAL A 113 -11.85 8.94 22.81
C VAL A 113 -11.20 10.32 22.66
N VAL A 114 -11.60 11.03 21.62
CA VAL A 114 -11.17 12.40 21.34
C VAL A 114 -12.24 13.37 21.82
N SER A 115 -11.87 14.33 22.66
CA SER A 115 -12.82 15.31 23.20
C SER A 115 -13.20 16.36 22.15
N TYR A 116 -14.38 16.97 22.30
CA TYR A 116 -14.79 18.13 21.51
C TYR A 116 -13.76 19.26 21.57
N GLU A 117 -13.26 19.56 22.77
CA GLU A 117 -12.20 20.55 22.99
C GLU A 117 -10.96 20.26 22.13
N THR A 118 -10.53 19.00 22.06
CA THR A 118 -9.41 18.58 21.21
C THR A 118 -9.75 18.76 19.73
N CYS A 119 -10.99 18.48 19.32
CA CYS A 119 -11.45 18.67 17.94
C CYS A 119 -11.36 20.13 17.51
N ILE A 120 -11.76 21.09 18.35
CA ILE A 120 -11.76 22.52 17.99
C ILE A 120 -10.38 23.18 18.08
N TYR A 121 -9.49 22.69 18.94
CA TYR A 121 -8.13 23.26 19.09
C TYR A 121 -7.08 22.60 18.18
N ASN A 122 -7.37 21.44 17.61
CA ASN A 122 -6.52 20.81 16.61
C ASN A 122 -7.06 21.13 15.22
N GLU A 123 -6.37 22.00 14.47
CA GLU A 123 -6.78 22.46 13.13
C GLU A 123 -7.10 21.31 12.16
N ARG A 124 -6.36 20.20 12.24
CA ARG A 124 -6.58 19.02 11.40
C ARG A 124 -7.86 18.30 11.77
N LEU A 125 -8.12 18.11 13.06
CA LEU A 125 -9.37 17.51 13.53
C LEU A 125 -10.56 18.43 13.29
N LEU A 126 -10.40 19.74 13.48
CA LEU A 126 -11.43 20.73 13.18
C LEU A 126 -11.82 20.64 11.71
N THR A 127 -10.82 20.63 10.81
CA THR A 127 -11.06 20.48 9.36
C THR A 127 -11.79 19.17 9.07
N LEU A 128 -11.30 18.05 9.60
CA LEU A 128 -11.89 16.72 9.41
C LEU A 128 -13.35 16.65 9.87
N THR A 129 -13.65 17.25 11.01
CA THR A 129 -14.97 17.17 11.65
C THR A 129 -15.94 18.25 11.19
N SER A 130 -15.48 19.25 10.42
CA SER A 130 -16.32 20.34 9.92
C SER A 130 -16.96 20.06 8.55
N PHE A 131 -16.63 18.95 7.89
CA PHE A 131 -17.27 18.57 6.63
C PHE A 131 -18.72 18.11 6.87
N GLY A 132 -19.67 18.68 6.12
CA GLY A 132 -21.09 18.33 6.21
C GLY A 132 -21.99 19.56 6.22
N GLU A 133 -23.30 19.34 6.27
CA GLU A 133 -24.30 20.38 6.49
C GLU A 133 -24.37 20.74 7.98
N GLU A 134 -24.60 22.01 8.31
CA GLU A 134 -24.74 22.46 9.70
C GLU A 134 -25.80 21.65 10.46
N GLY A 135 -25.46 21.21 11.66
CA GLY A 135 -26.29 20.31 12.47
C GLY A 135 -26.07 18.82 12.16
N GLU A 136 -25.46 18.50 11.03
CA GLU A 136 -25.15 17.13 10.59
C GLU A 136 -23.63 16.89 10.50
N ARG A 137 -22.80 17.94 10.61
CA ARG A 137 -21.34 17.81 10.65
C ARG A 137 -20.93 16.90 11.81
N PRO A 138 -19.88 16.08 11.66
CA PRO A 138 -19.28 15.35 12.78
C PRO A 138 -19.06 16.21 14.01
N LEU A 139 -18.60 17.46 13.84
CA LEU A 139 -18.35 18.38 14.94
C LEU A 139 -19.61 18.73 15.74
N ASP A 140 -20.74 18.97 15.05
CA ASP A 140 -22.03 19.28 15.69
C ASP A 140 -22.57 18.07 16.44
N ARG A 141 -22.44 16.88 15.83
CA ARG A 141 -22.84 15.59 16.41
C ARG A 141 -22.03 15.24 17.67
N ILE A 142 -20.71 15.49 17.64
CA ILE A 142 -19.82 15.35 18.80
C ILE A 142 -20.22 16.34 19.90
N TYR A 143 -20.47 17.61 19.56
CA TYR A 143 -20.88 18.63 20.50
C TYR A 143 -22.21 18.27 21.19
N ALA A 144 -23.21 17.86 20.41
CA ALA A 144 -24.53 17.46 20.88
C ALA A 144 -24.53 16.14 21.68
N GLY A 145 -23.44 15.37 21.58
CA GLY A 145 -23.29 14.08 22.24
C GLY A 145 -24.06 12.94 21.58
N THR A 146 -24.43 13.07 20.30
CA THR A 146 -25.05 11.97 19.55
C THR A 146 -24.01 10.95 19.11
N ASP A 147 -22.77 11.40 18.92
CA ASP A 147 -21.65 10.56 18.55
C ASP A 147 -20.42 10.86 19.41
N ILE A 148 -19.58 9.84 19.59
CA ILE A 148 -18.29 9.92 20.25
C ILE A 148 -17.22 9.76 19.18
N LEU A 149 -16.29 10.72 19.07
CA LEU A 149 -15.13 10.57 18.20
C LEU A 149 -14.10 9.68 18.87
N VAL A 150 -13.64 8.66 18.15
CA VAL A 150 -12.62 7.71 18.62
C VAL A 150 -11.46 7.67 17.64
N GLU A 151 -10.25 7.89 18.13
CA GLU A 151 -9.01 7.63 17.41
C GLU A 151 -8.64 6.16 17.60
N VAL A 152 -8.51 5.43 16.49
CA VAL A 152 -8.14 4.01 16.46
C VAL A 152 -6.74 3.90 15.86
N HIS A 153 -5.77 3.52 16.68
CA HIS A 153 -4.41 3.18 16.28
C HIS A 153 -4.30 1.71 15.90
N PHE A 154 -3.54 1.40 14.87
CA PHE A 154 -3.31 0.05 14.39
C PHE A 154 -1.98 -0.02 13.65
N TYR A 155 -1.35 -1.19 13.63
CA TYR A 155 -0.13 -1.40 12.86
C TYR A 155 -0.44 -2.08 11.55
N VAL A 156 0.24 -1.65 10.48
CA VAL A 156 0.18 -2.30 9.16
C VAL A 156 1.58 -2.69 8.72
N GLU A 157 1.67 -3.86 8.13
CA GLU A 157 2.84 -4.29 7.36
C GLU A 157 2.35 -4.93 6.06
N TYR A 158 2.75 -4.36 4.94
CA TYR A 158 2.48 -4.88 3.60
C TYR A 158 3.43 -6.04 3.27
N GLU A 159 2.96 -7.00 2.47
CA GLU A 159 3.86 -7.89 1.72
C GLU A 159 4.80 -7.08 0.81
N PRO A 160 6.06 -7.52 0.64
CA PRO A 160 7.08 -6.75 -0.08
C PRO A 160 6.65 -6.37 -1.51
N GLU A 161 5.89 -7.23 -2.19
CA GLU A 161 5.39 -7.06 -3.56
C GLU A 161 4.52 -5.80 -3.73
N ILE A 162 3.77 -5.42 -2.69
CA ILE A 162 2.86 -4.28 -2.75
C ILE A 162 3.64 -2.97 -2.94
N ASN A 163 4.87 -2.88 -2.42
CA ASN A 163 5.71 -1.68 -2.58
C ASN A 163 5.99 -1.32 -4.05
N TYR A 164 6.07 -2.32 -4.94
CA TYR A 164 6.28 -2.10 -6.38
C TYR A 164 5.06 -1.53 -7.09
N GLN A 165 3.88 -1.56 -6.46
CA GLN A 165 2.66 -0.97 -6.98
C GLN A 165 2.38 0.43 -6.42
N GLY A 166 3.21 0.91 -5.49
CA GLY A 166 3.03 2.20 -4.84
C GLY A 166 1.85 2.20 -3.88
N PRO A 167 1.97 1.55 -2.70
CA PRO A 167 0.89 1.56 -1.72
C PRO A 167 0.55 3.00 -1.33
N GLN A 168 -0.73 3.24 -1.06
CA GLN A 168 -1.21 4.56 -0.70
C GLN A 168 -0.65 5.04 0.66
N TYR A 169 -0.37 4.10 1.57
CA TYR A 169 0.14 4.35 2.92
C TYR A 169 1.39 3.52 3.18
N GLY A 170 2.20 3.93 4.18
CA GLY A 170 3.40 3.21 4.57
C GLY A 170 3.14 2.17 5.67
N ASP A 171 4.08 1.24 5.81
CA ASP A 171 4.15 0.33 6.95
C ASP A 171 4.31 1.09 8.29
N GLY A 172 3.93 0.43 9.39
CA GLY A 172 4.11 0.93 10.74
C GLY A 172 2.81 1.34 11.43
N LEU A 173 2.95 2.21 12.43
CA LEU A 173 1.83 2.70 13.23
C LEU A 173 0.99 3.69 12.42
N ASN A 174 -0.29 3.37 12.30
CA ASN A 174 -1.29 4.17 11.64
C ASN A 174 -2.44 4.49 12.61
N ALA A 175 -3.21 5.53 12.29
CA ALA A 175 -4.45 5.84 12.98
C ALA A 175 -5.57 6.23 12.00
N VAL A 176 -6.80 6.00 12.43
CA VAL A 176 -8.03 6.51 11.79
C VAL A 176 -8.96 7.08 12.85
N TYR A 177 -9.86 7.96 12.43
CA TYR A 177 -10.90 8.51 13.28
C TYR A 177 -12.26 7.92 12.92
N VAL A 178 -12.94 7.41 13.94
CA VAL A 178 -14.23 6.73 13.84
C VAL A 178 -15.25 7.49 14.68
N LEU A 179 -16.37 7.88 14.08
CA LEU A 179 -17.56 8.29 14.82
C LEU A 179 -18.29 7.05 15.32
N VAL A 180 -18.53 7.01 16.62
CA VAL A 180 -19.27 5.94 17.28
C VAL A 180 -20.58 6.53 17.82
N PRO A 181 -21.73 6.21 17.19
CA PRO A 181 -23.01 6.69 17.68
C PRO A 181 -23.32 6.16 19.07
N VAL A 182 -23.86 7.03 19.94
CA VAL A 182 -24.34 6.63 21.27
C VAL A 182 -25.53 5.67 21.15
N ASP A 183 -26.37 5.85 20.13
CA ASP A 183 -27.36 4.84 19.72
C ASP A 183 -26.65 3.64 19.08
N THR A 184 -26.56 2.55 19.83
CA THR A 184 -25.86 1.33 19.39
C THR A 184 -26.52 0.62 18.21
N THR A 185 -27.72 1.03 17.80
CA THR A 185 -28.38 0.51 16.58
C THR A 185 -27.84 1.15 15.30
N GLN A 186 -27.19 2.31 15.42
CA GLN A 186 -26.54 3.00 14.31
C GLN A 186 -25.12 2.45 14.08
N PRO A 187 -24.67 2.29 12.82
CA PRO A 187 -23.33 1.83 12.50
C PRO A 187 -22.28 2.87 12.87
N CYS A 188 -21.07 2.41 13.17
CA CYS A 188 -19.92 3.31 13.27
C CYS A 188 -19.53 3.82 11.87
N GLU A 189 -18.85 4.95 11.81
CA GLU A 189 -18.45 5.62 10.58
C GLU A 189 -16.97 6.05 10.65
N VAL A 190 -16.13 5.57 9.75
CA VAL A 190 -14.78 6.14 9.55
C VAL A 190 -14.92 7.46 8.80
N ILE A 191 -14.38 8.54 9.38
CA ILE A 191 -14.45 9.89 8.79
C ILE A 191 -13.11 10.34 8.21
N SER A 192 -12.08 9.50 8.24
CA SER A 192 -10.70 9.88 7.88
C SER A 192 -10.01 8.86 6.96
N GLY A 193 -9.03 9.32 6.17
CA GLY A 193 -7.99 8.43 5.63
C GLY A 193 -7.04 7.95 6.74
N TRP A 194 -5.96 7.24 6.37
CA TRP A 194 -4.97 6.80 7.37
C TRP A 194 -3.98 7.89 7.73
N TYR A 195 -3.63 7.92 9.00
CA TYR A 195 -2.68 8.84 9.59
C TYR A 195 -1.46 8.01 9.98
N SER A 196 -0.51 7.88 9.06
CA SER A 196 0.73 7.18 9.32
C SER A 196 1.65 8.04 10.18
N ASP A 197 2.05 7.53 11.34
CA ASP A 197 3.18 8.11 12.06
C ASP A 197 4.45 7.64 11.36
N GLN A 198 5.00 8.47 10.47
CA GLN A 198 6.24 8.18 9.75
C GLN A 198 7.46 7.97 10.66
N ASN A 199 7.34 8.25 11.97
CA ASN A 199 8.37 8.03 12.97
C ASN A 199 7.98 6.97 14.01
N GLY A 200 6.81 6.33 13.88
CA GLY A 200 6.39 5.25 14.74
C GLY A 200 7.36 4.08 14.60
N GLU A 201 7.84 3.54 15.72
CA GLU A 201 8.69 2.35 15.69
C GLU A 201 7.98 1.25 14.88
N SER A 202 8.64 0.74 13.85
CA SER A 202 8.19 -0.47 13.16
C SER A 202 8.00 -1.54 14.24
N MET A 203 6.76 -2.03 14.40
CA MET A 203 6.50 -3.06 15.38
C MET A 203 7.31 -4.29 15.00
N PHE A 204 8.33 -4.58 15.79
CA PHE A 204 9.15 -5.77 15.65
C PHE A 204 8.26 -7.01 15.85
N ARG A 205 8.01 -7.78 14.79
CA ARG A 205 7.41 -9.11 14.91
C ARG A 205 8.50 -10.11 15.27
N PRO A 206 8.46 -10.75 16.46
CA PRO A 206 9.52 -11.66 16.90
C PRO A 206 9.63 -12.94 16.06
N GLU A 207 8.61 -13.27 15.28
CA GLU A 207 8.52 -14.51 14.50
C GLU A 207 9.05 -14.37 13.07
N GLN A 208 9.46 -13.16 12.68
CA GLN A 208 10.01 -12.92 11.35
C GLN A 208 11.46 -13.35 11.29
N THR A 209 11.74 -14.36 10.46
CA THR A 209 13.08 -14.87 10.24
C THR A 209 13.50 -14.62 8.80
N VAL A 210 14.78 -14.29 8.65
CA VAL A 210 15.43 -14.28 7.34
C VAL A 210 15.68 -15.73 6.94
N VAL A 211 15.42 -16.06 5.68
CA VAL A 211 15.56 -17.44 5.19
C VAL A 211 17.02 -17.84 5.01
N ALA A 212 17.90 -16.86 4.82
CA ALA A 212 19.35 -17.03 4.78
C ALA A 212 20.05 -15.82 5.41
N GLU A 213 21.22 -16.06 6.00
CA GLU A 213 22.08 -14.98 6.52
C GLU A 213 22.44 -13.99 5.40
N GLY A 214 22.42 -12.69 5.72
CA GLY A 214 22.74 -11.62 4.78
C GLY A 214 21.54 -11.09 3.98
N LEU A 215 20.38 -11.75 4.02
CA LEU A 215 19.16 -11.21 3.42
C LEU A 215 18.42 -10.27 4.38
N THR A 216 17.72 -9.29 3.82
CA THR A 216 16.67 -8.57 4.54
C THR A 216 15.42 -9.44 4.69
N LEU A 217 14.50 -8.99 5.54
CA LEU A 217 13.19 -9.63 5.68
C LEU A 217 12.37 -9.54 4.38
N TYR A 218 12.38 -8.40 3.69
CA TYR A 218 11.67 -8.20 2.42
C TYR A 218 12.23 -9.16 1.35
N GLN A 219 13.56 -9.23 1.23
CA GLN A 219 14.23 -10.17 0.34
C GLN A 219 13.85 -11.62 0.65
N SER A 220 13.81 -11.98 1.94
CA SER A 220 13.47 -13.33 2.38
C SER A 220 12.03 -13.74 2.06
N ARG A 221 11.06 -12.84 2.31
CA ARG A 221 9.63 -13.07 2.00
C ARG A 221 9.42 -13.18 0.49
N MET A 222 9.95 -12.22 -0.26
CA MET A 222 9.80 -12.20 -1.71
C MET A 222 10.43 -13.44 -2.37
N LEU A 223 11.60 -13.87 -1.88
CA LEU A 223 12.24 -15.11 -2.32
C LEU A 223 11.37 -16.34 -2.05
N LEU A 224 10.77 -16.45 -0.86
CA LEU A 224 9.91 -17.58 -0.53
C LEU A 224 8.65 -17.61 -1.41
N HIS A 225 8.01 -16.47 -1.63
CA HIS A 225 6.86 -16.34 -2.54
C HIS A 225 7.22 -16.73 -3.97
N GLN A 226 8.38 -16.27 -4.45
CA GLN A 226 8.88 -16.64 -5.76
C GLN A 226 9.12 -18.16 -5.88
N CYS A 227 9.75 -18.78 -4.89
CA CYS A 227 9.93 -20.24 -4.84
C CYS A 227 8.60 -20.99 -4.86
N GLN A 228 7.61 -20.53 -4.08
CA GLN A 228 6.27 -21.10 -4.02
C GLN A 228 5.55 -20.98 -5.37
N ALA A 229 5.60 -19.81 -6.01
CA ALA A 229 4.99 -19.60 -7.32
C ALA A 229 5.63 -20.47 -8.40
N MET A 230 6.96 -20.58 -8.41
CA MET A 230 7.68 -21.47 -9.33
C MET A 230 7.30 -22.94 -9.11
N ALA A 231 7.29 -23.39 -7.85
CA ALA A 231 6.91 -24.75 -7.51
C ALA A 231 5.44 -25.06 -7.84
N ALA A 232 4.52 -24.12 -7.57
CA ALA A 232 3.11 -24.26 -7.91
C ALA A 232 2.87 -24.28 -9.43
N ALA A 233 3.63 -23.49 -10.19
CA ALA A 233 3.54 -23.44 -11.64
C ALA A 233 4.11 -24.69 -12.33
N GLY A 234 4.98 -25.44 -11.64
CA GLY A 234 5.63 -26.62 -12.19
C GLY A 234 6.88 -26.32 -12.99
N VAL A 235 7.45 -25.12 -12.88
CA VAL A 235 8.69 -24.77 -13.59
C VAL A 235 9.87 -25.43 -12.90
N ARG A 236 10.54 -26.36 -13.59
CA ARG A 236 11.54 -27.25 -12.97
C ARG A 236 12.94 -27.07 -13.50
N GLU A 237 13.08 -27.05 -14.82
CA GLU A 237 14.37 -26.97 -15.52
C GLU A 237 14.34 -25.76 -16.44
N PHE A 238 15.14 -24.74 -16.12
CA PHE A 238 15.23 -23.52 -16.92
C PHE A 238 16.48 -22.71 -16.55
N THR A 239 16.90 -21.85 -17.46
CA THR A 239 17.94 -20.83 -17.26
C THR A 239 17.37 -19.41 -17.37
N SER A 240 16.20 -19.26 -17.99
CA SER A 240 15.45 -18.01 -18.05
C SER A 240 13.96 -18.26 -18.32
N PRO A 241 13.08 -17.26 -18.10
CA PRO A 241 11.67 -17.36 -18.48
C PRO A 241 11.43 -17.64 -19.98
N ALA A 242 12.41 -17.37 -20.85
CA ALA A 242 12.29 -17.67 -22.28
C ALA A 242 12.32 -19.17 -22.60
N ASP A 243 12.75 -20.00 -21.65
CA ASP A 243 12.78 -21.46 -21.80
C ASP A 243 11.39 -22.09 -21.55
N TRP A 244 10.47 -21.34 -20.93
CA TRP A 244 9.18 -21.84 -20.51
C TRP A 244 8.19 -21.98 -21.67
N THR A 245 7.34 -22.99 -21.57
CA THR A 245 6.15 -23.09 -22.39
C THR A 245 5.14 -22.00 -22.03
N GLU A 246 4.21 -21.71 -22.94
CA GLU A 246 3.12 -20.75 -22.68
C GLU A 246 2.27 -21.15 -21.46
N GLU A 247 2.07 -22.47 -21.24
CA GLU A 247 1.36 -23.00 -20.08
C GLU A 247 2.11 -22.72 -18.77
N GLU A 248 3.43 -22.94 -18.74
CA GLU A 248 4.28 -22.67 -17.57
C GLU A 248 4.35 -21.16 -17.27
N LEU A 249 4.53 -20.33 -18.30
CA LEU A 249 4.51 -18.88 -18.16
C LEU A 249 3.17 -18.39 -17.60
N TYR A 250 2.05 -18.87 -18.13
CA TYR A 250 0.72 -18.52 -17.62
C TYR A 250 0.57 -18.90 -16.14
N ARG A 251 0.92 -20.13 -15.77
CA ARG A 251 0.78 -20.58 -14.38
C ARG A 251 1.68 -19.82 -13.44
N TYR A 252 2.90 -19.49 -13.86
CA TYR A 252 3.80 -18.67 -13.06
C TYR A 252 3.19 -17.30 -12.79
N LEU A 253 2.74 -16.59 -13.84
CA LEU A 253 2.09 -15.29 -13.69
C LEU A 253 0.80 -15.38 -12.85
N TYR A 254 0.03 -16.46 -13.01
CA TYR A 254 -1.17 -16.70 -12.21
C TYR A 254 -0.86 -16.82 -10.72
N PHE A 255 0.08 -17.68 -10.31
CA PHE A 255 0.42 -17.87 -8.90
C PHE A 255 1.17 -16.67 -8.33
N ARG A 256 2.22 -16.21 -9.02
CA ARG A 256 3.03 -15.07 -8.57
C ARG A 256 2.25 -13.77 -8.53
N GLY A 257 1.30 -13.61 -9.46
CA GLY A 257 0.40 -12.45 -9.50
C GLY A 257 -0.42 -12.25 -8.24
N GLN A 258 -0.76 -13.34 -7.56
CA GLN A 258 -1.54 -13.27 -6.32
C GLN A 258 -0.73 -12.57 -5.22
N ASP A 259 0.59 -12.68 -5.18
CA ASP A 259 1.40 -11.96 -4.19
C ASP A 259 1.38 -10.45 -4.44
N PHE A 260 1.20 -10.04 -5.70
CA PHE A 260 0.96 -8.66 -6.11
C PHE A 260 -0.54 -8.29 -6.06
N GLY A 261 -1.42 -9.17 -5.58
CA GLY A 261 -2.85 -8.90 -5.53
C GLY A 261 -3.56 -8.81 -6.87
N PHE A 262 -2.92 -9.25 -7.95
CA PHE A 262 -3.54 -9.40 -9.25
C PHE A 262 -4.54 -10.55 -9.24
N ALA A 263 -5.73 -10.30 -9.79
CA ALA A 263 -6.77 -11.30 -9.94
C ALA A 263 -6.67 -11.96 -11.33
N GLU A 264 -7.36 -13.08 -11.52
CA GLU A 264 -7.31 -13.87 -12.76
C GLU A 264 -7.66 -13.04 -14.00
N GLU A 265 -8.59 -12.11 -13.87
CA GLU A 265 -9.04 -11.21 -14.95
C GLU A 265 -7.90 -10.35 -15.51
N THR A 266 -6.85 -10.11 -14.73
CA THR A 266 -5.63 -9.42 -15.15
C THR A 266 -4.99 -10.10 -16.35
N TRP A 267 -4.94 -11.44 -16.31
CA TRP A 267 -4.26 -12.25 -17.32
C TRP A 267 -5.09 -12.46 -18.58
N GLN A 268 -6.39 -12.16 -18.51
CA GLN A 268 -7.32 -12.21 -19.64
C GLN A 268 -7.33 -10.89 -20.44
N ASN A 269 -6.77 -9.80 -19.89
CA ASN A 269 -6.64 -8.52 -20.56
C ASN A 269 -5.22 -8.34 -21.11
N ASN A 270 -5.06 -8.38 -22.44
CA ASN A 270 -3.75 -8.34 -23.09
C ASN A 270 -2.86 -7.18 -22.64
N ARG A 271 -3.42 -5.97 -22.45
CA ARG A 271 -2.63 -4.80 -22.05
C ARG A 271 -2.13 -4.96 -20.60
N LEU A 272 -3.00 -5.38 -19.69
CA LEU A 272 -2.66 -5.59 -18.28
C LEU A 272 -1.71 -6.77 -18.11
N ALA A 273 -1.92 -7.86 -18.86
CA ALA A 273 -1.05 -9.03 -18.86
C ALA A 273 0.38 -8.68 -19.30
N ILE A 274 0.56 -7.83 -20.32
CA ILE A 274 1.88 -7.36 -20.75
C ILE A 274 2.55 -6.52 -19.66
N ASP A 275 1.85 -5.50 -19.15
CA ASP A 275 2.46 -4.55 -18.19
C ASP A 275 2.79 -5.25 -16.87
N ASN A 276 1.85 -6.01 -16.32
CA ASN A 276 2.04 -6.71 -15.05
C ASN A 276 2.95 -7.93 -15.21
N GLY A 277 2.89 -8.63 -16.34
CA GLY A 277 3.78 -9.75 -16.62
C GLY A 277 5.25 -9.31 -16.72
N ASN A 278 5.54 -8.22 -17.44
CA ASN A 278 6.90 -7.67 -17.47
C ASN A 278 7.35 -7.17 -16.10
N LEU A 279 6.44 -6.62 -15.28
CA LEU A 279 6.75 -6.22 -13.90
C LEU A 279 7.20 -7.40 -13.06
N LEU A 280 6.40 -8.47 -13.00
CA LEU A 280 6.74 -9.69 -12.26
C LEU A 280 8.07 -10.26 -12.73
N LEU A 281 8.20 -10.49 -14.05
CA LEU A 281 9.38 -11.15 -14.61
C LEU A 281 10.65 -10.31 -14.44
N THR A 282 10.55 -8.98 -14.47
CA THR A 282 11.70 -8.10 -14.23
C THR A 282 12.16 -8.17 -12.78
N ILE A 283 11.23 -8.07 -11.83
CA ILE A 283 11.53 -8.16 -10.40
C ILE A 283 12.17 -9.52 -10.09
N ASP A 284 11.58 -10.59 -10.60
CA ASP A 284 11.89 -11.96 -10.21
C ASP A 284 13.10 -12.55 -10.95
N PHE A 285 13.46 -12.06 -12.15
CA PHE A 285 14.52 -12.68 -12.98
C PHE A 285 15.64 -11.71 -13.40
N THR A 286 15.65 -10.48 -12.90
CA THR A 286 16.71 -9.51 -13.22
C THR A 286 17.12 -8.65 -12.04
N ALA A 287 18.33 -8.10 -12.12
CA ALA A 287 18.82 -7.05 -11.23
C ALA A 287 18.39 -5.63 -11.66
N GLU A 288 17.55 -5.50 -12.70
CA GLU A 288 17.23 -4.21 -13.30
C GLU A 288 16.11 -3.50 -12.54
N ASP A 289 16.23 -2.18 -12.36
CA ASP A 289 15.25 -1.36 -11.62
C ASP A 289 14.19 -0.70 -12.51
N ASP A 290 14.15 -1.05 -13.79
CA ASP A 290 13.13 -0.62 -14.74
C ASP A 290 11.90 -1.55 -14.72
N TRP A 291 11.49 -2.04 -13.54
CA TRP A 291 10.46 -3.08 -13.41
C TRP A 291 9.13 -2.71 -14.05
N TYR A 292 8.76 -1.43 -14.11
CA TYR A 292 7.51 -1.01 -14.71
C TYR A 292 7.69 -0.39 -16.10
N GLY A 293 6.78 -0.73 -17.02
CA GLY A 293 6.72 -0.13 -18.37
C GLY A 293 7.80 -0.59 -19.34
N ASN A 294 8.59 -1.62 -19.00
CA ASN A 294 9.53 -2.26 -19.92
C ASN A 294 8.84 -3.35 -20.76
N GLN A 295 9.53 -3.83 -21.79
CA GLN A 295 9.07 -4.91 -22.68
C GLN A 295 10.14 -6.00 -22.83
N ARG A 296 10.86 -6.28 -21.74
CA ARG A 296 12.02 -7.18 -21.74
C ARG A 296 11.63 -8.63 -22.03
N PHE A 297 10.49 -9.07 -21.50
CA PHE A 297 10.04 -10.45 -21.61
C PHE A 297 8.85 -10.60 -22.56
N LEU A 298 7.89 -9.68 -22.46
CA LEU A 298 6.66 -9.69 -23.25
C LEU A 298 6.62 -8.43 -24.13
N SER A 299 6.64 -8.62 -25.45
CA SER A 299 6.63 -7.50 -26.40
C SER A 299 5.30 -6.73 -26.36
N ALA A 300 5.30 -5.46 -26.77
CA ALA A 300 4.06 -4.68 -26.94
C ALA A 300 3.05 -5.32 -27.92
N GLU A 301 3.55 -6.09 -28.89
CA GLU A 301 2.71 -6.79 -29.87
C GLU A 301 2.30 -8.20 -29.41
N TRP A 302 2.70 -8.62 -28.20
CA TRP A 302 2.34 -9.94 -27.69
C TRP A 302 0.82 -10.01 -27.52
N PRO A 303 0.13 -10.95 -28.18
CA PRO A 303 -1.33 -10.99 -28.21
C PRO A 303 -1.96 -11.47 -26.90
N GLY A 304 -1.17 -11.59 -25.82
CA GLY A 304 -1.57 -12.27 -24.59
C GLY A 304 -1.69 -13.78 -24.79
N PHE A 305 -2.33 -14.43 -23.82
CA PHE A 305 -2.66 -15.85 -23.90
C PHE A 305 -3.89 -16.07 -24.77
N ALA A 306 -3.84 -17.06 -25.66
CA ALA A 306 -4.98 -17.38 -26.51
C ALA A 306 -6.16 -17.85 -25.64
N LEU A 307 -7.36 -17.26 -25.84
CA LEU A 307 -8.55 -17.55 -25.03
C LEU A 307 -8.88 -19.05 -25.02
N GLU A 308 -8.73 -19.72 -26.16
CA GLU A 308 -8.95 -21.16 -26.31
C GLU A 308 -8.01 -22.03 -25.47
N ASN A 309 -6.84 -21.50 -25.06
CA ASN A 309 -5.87 -22.21 -24.24
C ASN A 309 -6.05 -21.93 -22.75
N LEU A 310 -6.67 -20.79 -22.38
CA LEU A 310 -6.85 -20.40 -20.98
C LEU A 310 -7.62 -21.44 -20.18
N GLU A 311 -8.72 -21.97 -20.72
CA GLU A 311 -9.50 -23.03 -20.06
C GLU A 311 -8.64 -24.25 -19.72
N LYS A 312 -7.72 -24.63 -20.62
CA LYS A 312 -6.79 -25.75 -20.41
C LYS A 312 -5.78 -25.42 -19.32
N TYR A 313 -5.21 -24.22 -19.35
CA TYR A 313 -4.19 -23.81 -18.38
C TYR A 313 -4.76 -23.74 -16.96
N ILE A 314 -5.97 -23.17 -16.82
CA ILE A 314 -6.73 -23.08 -15.57
C ILE A 314 -7.10 -24.48 -15.06
N ALA A 315 -7.65 -25.34 -15.93
CA ALA A 315 -8.04 -26.70 -15.54
C ALA A 315 -6.88 -27.58 -15.05
N GLY A 316 -5.63 -27.20 -15.37
CA GLY A 316 -4.44 -27.91 -14.92
C GLY A 316 -3.75 -27.30 -13.69
N LEU A 317 -4.22 -26.18 -13.14
CA LEU A 317 -3.60 -25.53 -11.97
C LEU A 317 -3.46 -26.47 -10.78
N ASP A 318 -4.48 -27.31 -10.50
CA ASP A 318 -4.45 -28.27 -9.39
C ASP A 318 -3.41 -29.39 -9.52
N ARG A 319 -2.84 -29.59 -10.72
CA ARG A 319 -1.95 -30.72 -11.04
C ARG A 319 -0.59 -30.29 -11.60
N GLY A 320 -0.39 -28.99 -11.81
CA GLY A 320 0.80 -28.43 -12.43
C GLY A 320 2.02 -28.38 -11.51
N ALA A 321 1.84 -28.53 -10.20
CA ALA A 321 2.91 -28.31 -9.24
C ALA A 321 4.07 -29.31 -9.34
N VAL A 322 5.26 -28.87 -8.89
CA VAL A 322 6.42 -29.71 -8.72
C VAL A 322 6.07 -30.90 -7.79
N PRO A 323 6.49 -32.14 -8.12
CA PRO A 323 6.18 -33.30 -7.29
C PRO A 323 6.61 -33.10 -5.83
N GLY A 324 5.67 -33.26 -4.90
CA GLY A 324 5.91 -33.07 -3.46
C GLY A 324 5.65 -31.66 -2.92
N TYR A 325 5.31 -30.70 -3.79
CA TYR A 325 4.82 -29.39 -3.34
C TYR A 325 3.40 -29.51 -2.79
N ASP A 326 3.17 -28.96 -1.60
CA ASP A 326 1.89 -28.96 -0.87
C ASP A 326 1.40 -27.53 -0.53
N GLY A 327 2.07 -26.51 -1.06
CA GLY A 327 1.79 -25.11 -0.74
C GLY A 327 2.61 -24.60 0.44
N LYS A 328 1.92 -23.98 1.40
CA LYS A 328 2.56 -23.28 2.54
C LYS A 328 3.26 -24.22 3.53
N ASN A 329 2.99 -25.52 3.50
CA ASN A 329 3.61 -26.50 4.39
C ASN A 329 4.91 -27.08 3.81
N THR A 330 5.27 -26.69 2.59
CA THR A 330 6.42 -27.24 1.87
C THR A 330 7.70 -26.76 2.53
N VAL A 331 8.60 -27.71 2.80
CA VAL A 331 9.88 -27.40 3.44
C VAL A 331 10.87 -26.89 2.40
N TRP A 332 11.35 -25.67 2.65
CA TRP A 332 12.42 -25.03 1.89
C TRP A 332 13.69 -24.95 2.72
N GLN A 333 14.82 -25.20 2.08
CA GLN A 333 16.16 -24.95 2.65
C GLN A 333 16.88 -23.94 1.78
N PHE A 334 17.52 -22.97 2.42
CA PHE A 334 18.24 -21.91 1.73
C PHE A 334 19.71 -21.94 2.17
N GLN A 335 20.62 -21.93 1.21
CA GLN A 335 22.05 -21.96 1.47
C GLN A 335 22.83 -21.16 0.43
N TRP A 336 23.93 -20.57 0.86
CA TRP A 336 24.86 -19.87 -0.03
C TRP A 336 25.88 -20.85 -0.64
N GLU A 337 25.99 -20.84 -1.96
CA GLU A 337 27.04 -21.49 -2.73
C GLU A 337 27.89 -20.39 -3.41
N GLY A 338 28.90 -19.90 -2.68
CA GLY A 338 29.66 -18.73 -3.13
C GLY A 338 28.79 -17.47 -3.08
N ASP A 339 28.58 -16.85 -4.24
CA ASP A 339 27.71 -15.67 -4.43
C ASP A 339 26.28 -16.04 -4.84
N THR A 340 26.00 -17.33 -5.05
CA THR A 340 24.70 -17.81 -5.49
C THR A 340 23.92 -18.33 -4.29
N LEU A 341 22.71 -17.81 -4.10
CA LEU A 341 21.77 -18.36 -3.12
C LEU A 341 21.01 -19.52 -3.75
N VAL A 342 20.98 -20.65 -3.05
CA VAL A 342 20.33 -21.89 -3.51
C VAL A 342 19.15 -22.18 -2.61
N ALA A 343 17.96 -22.30 -3.20
CA ALA A 343 16.75 -22.74 -2.53
C ALA A 343 16.40 -24.17 -2.96
N SER A 344 16.36 -25.08 -2.00
CA SER A 344 16.06 -26.50 -2.22
C SER A 344 14.71 -26.85 -1.61
N MET A 345 13.82 -27.40 -2.43
CA MET A 345 12.51 -27.92 -2.02
C MET A 345 12.63 -29.40 -1.66
N SER A 346 12.17 -29.78 -0.48
CA SER A 346 12.08 -31.17 -0.07
C SER A 346 10.66 -31.72 -0.22
N ASN A 347 10.54 -32.99 -0.60
CA ASN A 347 9.27 -33.71 -0.56
C ASN A 347 8.89 -34.12 0.87
N GLU A 348 7.70 -34.71 1.05
CA GLU A 348 7.18 -35.19 2.35
C GLU A 348 8.11 -36.18 3.07
N SER A 349 8.96 -36.90 2.32
CA SER A 349 9.94 -37.85 2.87
C SER A 349 11.26 -37.18 3.27
N GLY A 350 11.39 -35.86 3.11
CA GLY A 350 12.55 -35.06 3.48
C GLY A 350 13.68 -35.06 2.43
N TYR A 351 13.47 -35.63 1.24
CA TYR A 351 14.47 -35.62 0.17
C TYR A 351 14.28 -34.37 -0.70
N ALA A 352 15.37 -33.68 -0.99
CA ALA A 352 15.37 -32.56 -1.92
C ALA A 352 15.03 -33.05 -3.33
N VAL A 353 14.05 -32.42 -3.98
CA VAL A 353 13.49 -32.82 -5.29
C VAL A 353 13.57 -31.72 -6.34
N GLN A 354 13.81 -30.49 -5.93
CA GLN A 354 13.90 -29.32 -6.81
C GLN A 354 14.84 -28.29 -6.21
N GLU A 355 15.64 -27.66 -7.07
CA GLU A 355 16.53 -26.56 -6.72
C GLU A 355 16.23 -25.34 -7.58
N TYR A 356 16.26 -24.17 -6.97
CA TYR A 356 16.26 -22.87 -7.66
C TYR A 356 17.47 -22.07 -7.21
N ARG A 357 18.09 -21.36 -8.16
CA ARG A 357 19.31 -20.57 -7.94
C ARG A 357 19.01 -19.10 -8.11
N PHE A 358 19.55 -18.30 -7.21
CA PHE A 358 19.28 -16.87 -7.14
C PHE A 358 20.57 -16.08 -6.97
N GLN A 359 20.50 -14.85 -7.44
CA GLN A 359 21.45 -13.79 -7.15
C GLN A 359 20.72 -12.70 -6.36
N VAL A 360 21.46 -11.87 -5.63
CA VAL A 360 20.86 -10.83 -4.78
C VAL A 360 21.13 -9.45 -5.37
N TYR A 361 20.06 -8.67 -5.41
CA TYR A 361 20.08 -7.26 -5.71
C TYR A 361 19.80 -6.47 -4.43
N GLU A 362 20.72 -5.59 -4.06
CA GLU A 362 20.64 -4.80 -2.82
C GLU A 362 19.52 -3.76 -2.83
N GLY A 363 19.15 -3.26 -4.01
CA GLY A 363 18.23 -2.14 -4.11
C GLY A 363 18.90 -0.78 -3.91
N PHE A 364 18.15 0.28 -4.22
CA PHE A 364 18.49 1.65 -3.83
C PHE A 364 17.85 2.04 -2.48
N ALA A 365 16.91 1.22 -1.99
CA ALA A 365 16.21 1.36 -0.72
C ALA A 365 15.85 -0.02 -0.16
N PRO A 366 15.61 -0.15 1.16
CA PRO A 366 15.31 -1.44 1.78
C PRO A 366 14.13 -2.20 1.16
N TRP A 367 13.11 -1.48 0.66
CA TRP A 367 11.90 -2.09 0.10
C TRP A 367 12.11 -2.68 -1.31
N ASN A 368 13.13 -2.25 -2.06
CA ASN A 368 13.37 -2.72 -3.43
C ASN A 368 14.54 -3.72 -3.56
N GLY A 369 15.22 -4.02 -2.45
CA GLY A 369 16.18 -5.12 -2.37
C GLY A 369 15.45 -6.45 -2.59
N ARG A 370 16.04 -7.35 -3.40
CA ARG A 370 15.41 -8.61 -3.80
C ARG A 370 16.41 -9.71 -4.16
N ALA A 371 15.96 -10.96 -4.13
CA ALA A 371 16.62 -12.04 -4.84
C ALA A 371 15.98 -12.19 -6.23
N TYR A 372 16.78 -12.44 -7.26
CA TYR A 372 16.30 -12.75 -8.60
C TYR A 372 16.83 -14.11 -9.05
N CYS A 373 15.94 -14.91 -9.64
CA CYS A 373 16.19 -16.27 -10.05
C CYS A 373 17.01 -16.29 -11.35
N VAL A 374 18.03 -17.15 -11.37
CA VAL A 374 18.93 -17.36 -12.52
C VAL A 374 18.84 -18.78 -13.07
N GLY A 375 17.98 -19.63 -12.49
CA GLY A 375 17.69 -20.95 -13.03
C GLY A 375 17.05 -21.89 -12.03
N GLY A 376 16.54 -23.01 -12.55
CA GLY A 376 15.99 -24.11 -11.79
C GLY A 376 16.43 -25.45 -12.36
N GLN A 377 16.56 -26.44 -11.49
CA GLN A 377 16.83 -27.81 -11.91
C GLN A 377 16.18 -28.84 -10.96
N PRO A 378 15.61 -29.93 -11.50
CA PRO A 378 15.13 -31.03 -10.68
C PRO A 378 16.30 -31.77 -10.02
N LEU A 379 16.08 -32.24 -8.80
CA LEU A 379 17.02 -33.11 -8.08
C LEU A 379 16.51 -34.56 -8.16
N ASN A 380 17.44 -35.49 -8.39
CA ASN A 380 17.15 -36.92 -8.58
C ASN A 380 17.11 -37.71 -7.28
#